data_AF-A0A535R2Z7-F1
#
_entry.id   AF-A0A535R2Z7-F1
#
_cell.length_a   1.000
_cell.length_b   1.000
_cell.length_c   1.000
_cell.angle_alpha   90.00
_cell.angle_beta   90.00
_cell.angle_gamma   90.00
#
_symmetry.space_group_name_H-M   'P 1'
#
loop_
_entity.id
_entity.type
_entity.pdbx_description
1 polymer ?
#
loop_
_entity_poly.entity_id
_entity_poly.type
_entity_poly.pdbx_seq_one_letter_code
_entity_poly.pdbx_strand_id
1 'polypeptide(L)'
;MSYLVTWVTGIIFLFVGKNDPDVKYHAAQSIIFFGGIFIIEILVNIVTSFSSSLSFLGWLNTLLSLVAFFGWIYCLYKAWTGNGARFEIPVIGAVITPNAEMLASRV
;
A
#
# COMPACT_ATOMS: atom_id res chain seq x y z
N MET A 1 8.03 -10.38 -2.82
CA MET A 1 8.91 -9.43 -3.54
C MET A 1 8.25 -8.08 -3.85
N SER A 2 6.91 -8.01 -3.98
CA SER A 2 6.16 -6.81 -4.37
C SER A 2 6.12 -5.65 -3.36
N TYR A 3 6.82 -5.78 -2.22
CA TYR A 3 6.88 -4.79 -1.15
C TYR A 3 8.28 -4.20 -0.94
N LEU A 4 9.29 -4.57 -1.75
CA LEU A 4 10.68 -4.13 -1.55
C LEU A 4 10.87 -2.62 -1.78
N VAL A 5 10.13 -2.03 -2.73
CA VAL A 5 10.10 -0.60 -3.01
C VAL A 5 8.64 -0.16 -3.08
N THR A 6 7.90 -0.38 -1.99
CA THR A 6 6.52 0.07 -1.77
C THR A 6 5.61 -0.18 -3.00
N TRP A 7 4.86 0.83 -3.45
CA TRP A 7 3.94 0.74 -4.58
C TRP A 7 4.65 0.56 -5.93
N VAL A 8 5.91 1.04 -6.07
CA VAL A 8 6.67 0.94 -7.32
C VAL A 8 6.98 -0.53 -7.65
N THR A 9 7.43 -1.30 -6.65
CA THR A 9 7.59 -2.76 -6.83
C THR A 9 6.25 -3.45 -7.10
N GLY A 10 5.16 -2.95 -6.50
CA GLY A 10 3.82 -3.44 -6.80
C GLY A 10 3.48 -3.33 -8.28
N ILE A 11 3.71 -2.17 -8.91
CA ILE A 11 3.46 -1.96 -10.34
C ILE A 11 4.26 -2.95 -11.19
N ILE A 12 5.56 -3.10 -10.92
CA ILE A 12 6.42 -4.00 -11.69
C ILE A 12 5.92 -5.44 -11.60
N PHE A 13 5.65 -5.93 -10.38
CA PHE A 13 5.21 -7.31 -10.16
C PHE A 13 3.79 -7.58 -10.65
N LEU A 14 2.95 -6.56 -10.85
CA LEU A 14 1.62 -6.72 -11.45
C LEU A 14 1.71 -7.22 -12.90
N PHE A 15 2.71 -6.77 -13.65
CA PHE A 15 2.93 -7.18 -15.04
C PHE A 15 3.91 -8.36 -15.19
N VAL A 16 4.93 -8.43 -14.34
CA VAL A 16 5.93 -9.50 -14.38
C VAL A 16 5.35 -10.81 -13.82
N GLY A 17 4.53 -10.73 -12.77
CA GLY A 17 3.91 -11.88 -12.10
C GLY A 17 2.71 -12.48 -12.83
N LYS A 18 2.49 -12.20 -14.12
CA LYS A 18 1.26 -12.55 -14.86
C LYS A 18 0.81 -14.01 -14.79
N ASN A 19 1.75 -14.93 -14.57
CA ASN A 19 1.50 -16.38 -14.52
C ASN A 19 1.15 -16.89 -13.11
N ASP A 20 1.28 -16.04 -12.09
CA ASP A 20 1.07 -16.40 -10.69
C ASP A 20 0.01 -15.48 -10.06
N PRO A 21 -1.19 -16.00 -9.75
CA PRO A 21 -2.29 -15.20 -9.24
C PRO A 21 -2.00 -14.64 -7.83
N ASP A 22 -1.12 -15.26 -7.04
CA ASP A 22 -0.77 -14.79 -5.70
C ASP A 22 0.24 -13.64 -5.78
N VAL A 23 1.20 -13.72 -6.71
CA VAL A 23 2.10 -12.60 -7.00
C VAL A 23 1.33 -11.37 -7.48
N LYS A 24 0.32 -11.56 -8.36
CA LYS A 24 -0.55 -10.47 -8.82
C LYS A 24 -1.38 -9.86 -7.70
N TYR A 25 -1.93 -10.69 -6.81
CA TYR A 25 -2.68 -10.22 -5.65
C TYR A 25 -1.79 -9.35 -4.75
N HIS A 26 -0.58 -9.83 -4.39
CA HIS A 26 0.34 -9.07 -3.54
C HIS A 26 0.86 -7.79 -4.22
N ALA A 27 1.06 -7.83 -5.54
CA ALA A 27 1.37 -6.66 -6.34
C ALA A 27 0.25 -5.61 -6.27
N ALA A 28 -0.99 -6.02 -6.52
CA ALA A 28 -2.16 -5.14 -6.43
C ALA A 28 -2.37 -4.59 -5.02
N GLN A 29 -2.23 -5.43 -3.99
CA GLN A 29 -2.33 -5.05 -2.58
C GLN A 29 -1.26 -4.00 -2.20
N SER A 30 -0.03 -4.14 -2.71
CA SER A 30 1.04 -3.17 -2.51
C SER A 30 0.74 -1.82 -3.17
N ILE A 31 0.24 -1.82 -4.41
CA ILE A 31 -0.14 -0.60 -5.14
C ILE A 31 -1.25 0.14 -4.39
N ILE A 32 -2.30 -0.57 -3.97
CA ILE A 32 -3.46 0.08 -3.32
C ILE A 32 -3.07 0.60 -1.94
N PHE A 33 -2.34 -0.19 -1.15
CA PHE A 33 -1.95 0.23 0.19
C PHE A 33 -1.00 1.43 0.17
N PHE A 34 0.16 1.29 -0.50
CA PHE A 34 1.18 2.34 -0.50
C PHE A 34 0.82 3.50 -1.43
N GLY A 35 0.20 3.23 -2.57
CA GLY A 35 -0.26 4.27 -3.48
C GLY A 35 -1.41 5.08 -2.88
N GLY A 36 -2.33 4.43 -2.17
CA GLY A 36 -3.40 5.11 -1.43
C GLY A 36 -2.86 6.05 -0.35
N ILE A 37 -1.90 5.57 0.47
CA ILE A 37 -1.23 6.41 1.47
C ILE A 37 -0.53 7.60 0.81
N PHE A 38 0.24 7.36 -0.25
CA PHE A 38 0.98 8.40 -0.97
C PHE A 38 0.06 9.50 -1.52
N ILE A 39 -1.10 9.11 -2.09
CA ILE A 39 -2.10 10.07 -2.57
C ILE A 39 -2.67 10.90 -1.40
N ILE A 40 -2.99 10.27 -0.27
CA ILE A 40 -3.51 11.00 0.89
C ILE A 40 -2.46 11.97 1.45
N GLU A 41 -1.19 11.56 1.54
CA GLU A 41 -0.10 12.45 1.94
C GLU A 41 0.03 13.65 1.00
N ILE A 42 -0.04 13.45 -0.31
CA ILE A 42 -0.04 14.56 -1.29
C ILE A 42 -1.21 15.51 -1.02
N LEU A 43 -2.42 14.99 -0.83
CA LEU A 43 -3.61 15.81 -0.57
C LEU A 43 -3.48 16.61 0.73
N VAL A 44 -2.98 15.99 1.81
CA VAL A 44 -2.72 16.67 3.08
C VAL A 44 -1.69 17.79 2.88
N ASN A 45 -0.57 17.52 2.20
CA ASN A 45 0.46 18.51 1.93
C ASN A 45 -0.07 19.70 1.11
N ILE A 46 -0.87 19.42 0.08
CA ILE A 46 -1.53 20.46 -0.73
C ILE A 46 -2.42 21.34 0.16
N VAL A 47 -3.29 20.73 0.97
CA VAL A 47 -4.20 21.46 1.87
C VAL A 47 -3.42 22.31 2.88
N THR A 48 -2.37 21.78 3.50
CA THR A 48 -1.55 22.53 4.45
C THR A 48 -0.73 23.65 3.80
N SER A 49 -0.47 23.56 2.49
CA SER A 49 0.28 24.59 1.76
C SER A 49 -0.54 25.85 1.47
N PHE A 50 -1.88 25.76 1.49
CA PHE A 50 -2.75 26.91 1.24
C PHE A 50 -2.78 27.92 2.39
N SER A 51 -2.52 27.49 3.62
CA SER A 51 -2.53 28.41 4.77
C SER A 51 -1.67 27.90 5.92
N SER A 52 -0.81 28.77 6.44
CA SER A 52 0.04 28.50 7.61
C SER A 52 -0.74 28.21 8.89
N SER A 53 -2.03 28.60 8.95
CA SER A 53 -2.90 28.25 10.07
C SER A 53 -3.29 26.76 10.07
N LEU A 54 -3.21 26.07 8.93
CA LEU A 54 -3.45 24.63 8.81
C LEU A 54 -2.20 23.79 9.09
N SER A 55 -1.05 24.41 9.41
CA SER A 55 0.19 23.68 9.71
C SER A 55 0.04 22.72 10.91
N PHE A 56 -0.94 22.93 11.79
CA PHE A 56 -1.26 21.95 12.84
C PHE A 56 -1.67 20.59 12.27
N LEU A 57 -2.16 20.47 11.04
CA LEU A 57 -2.49 19.17 10.42
C LEU A 57 -1.25 18.35 10.04
N GLY A 58 -0.04 18.89 10.18
CA GLY A 58 1.20 18.18 9.87
C GLY A 58 1.40 16.87 10.62
N TRP A 59 0.82 16.71 11.82
CA TRP A 59 0.88 15.43 12.56
C TRP A 59 0.15 14.29 11.82
N LEU A 60 -0.81 14.60 10.93
CA LEU A 60 -1.47 13.58 10.10
C LEU A 60 -0.46 12.88 9.19
N ASN A 61 0.46 13.63 8.58
CA ASN A 61 1.52 13.03 7.75
C ASN A 61 2.42 12.10 8.59
N THR A 62 2.74 12.48 9.83
CA THR A 62 3.49 11.60 10.73
C THR A 62 2.73 10.32 11.03
N LEU A 63 1.42 10.39 11.30
CA LEU A 63 0.60 9.20 11.53
C LEU A 63 0.48 8.32 10.29
N LEU A 64 0.26 8.91 9.11
CA LEU A 64 0.21 8.16 7.85
C LEU A 64 1.53 7.45 7.57
N SER A 65 2.65 8.14 7.76
CA SER A 65 3.99 7.56 7.63
C SER A 65 4.21 6.39 8.59
N LEU A 66 3.77 6.50 9.85
CA LEU A 66 3.84 5.40 10.80
C LEU A 66 2.99 4.20 10.37
N VAL A 67 1.74 4.43 9.94
CA VAL A 67 0.87 3.36 9.43
C VAL A 67 1.51 2.69 8.20
N ALA A 68 2.08 3.48 7.29
CA ALA A 68 2.80 2.96 6.13
C ALA A 68 4.00 2.11 6.54
N PHE A 69 4.79 2.58 7.51
CA PHE A 69 5.99 1.92 7.99
C PHE A 69 5.68 0.60 8.71
N PHE A 70 4.73 0.60 9.65
CA PHE A 70 4.32 -0.63 10.35
C PHE A 70 3.62 -1.61 9.40
N GLY A 71 2.75 -1.11 8.51
CA GLY A 71 2.11 -1.93 7.48
C GLY A 71 3.13 -2.56 6.53
N TRP A 72 4.17 -1.82 6.17
CA TRP A 72 5.27 -2.32 5.35
C TRP A 72 6.05 -3.45 6.04
N ILE A 73 6.44 -3.26 7.30
CA ILE A 73 7.11 -4.31 8.08
C ILE A 73 6.22 -5.56 8.18
N TYR A 74 4.93 -5.39 8.46
CA TYR A 74 3.98 -6.49 8.52
C TYR A 74 3.91 -7.25 7.18
N CYS A 75 3.79 -6.53 6.06
CA CYS A 75 3.74 -7.13 4.73
C CYS A 75 5.03 -7.89 4.39
N LEU A 76 6.21 -7.35 4.73
CA LEU A 76 7.49 -8.04 4.54
C LEU A 76 7.56 -9.32 5.39
N TYR A 77 7.22 -9.24 6.66
CA TYR A 77 7.25 -10.37 7.59
C TYR A 77 6.29 -11.50 7.15
N LYS A 78 5.06 -11.14 6.78
CA LYS A 78 4.05 -12.11 6.31
C LYS A 78 4.40 -12.70 4.96
N ALA A 79 4.91 -11.90 4.03
CA ALA A 79 5.35 -12.41 2.73
C ALA A 79 6.52 -13.41 2.88
N TRP A 80 7.43 -13.16 3.83
CA TRP A 80 8.55 -14.05 4.11
C TRP A 80 8.12 -15.33 4.85
N THR A 81 7.38 -15.19 5.95
CA THR A 81 6.97 -16.33 6.80
C THR A 81 5.88 -17.19 6.16
N GLY A 82 4.98 -16.56 5.38
CA GLY A 82 3.87 -17.23 4.71
C GLY A 82 4.25 -17.92 3.41
N ASN A 83 5.53 -17.93 3.04
CA ASN A 83 6.03 -18.55 1.81
C ASN A 83 5.32 -18.05 0.53
N GLY A 84 4.89 -16.77 0.52
CA GLY A 84 4.14 -16.17 -0.59
C GLY A 84 2.62 -16.41 -0.60
N ALA A 85 2.05 -17.07 0.42
CA ALA A 85 0.61 -17.24 0.54
C ALA A 85 -0.12 -15.90 0.74
N ARG A 86 -1.33 -15.81 0.18
CA ARG A 86 -2.21 -14.65 0.35
C ARG A 86 -2.45 -14.34 1.82
N PHE A 87 -2.41 -13.06 2.15
CA PHE A 87 -2.75 -12.58 3.47
C PHE A 87 -3.38 -11.20 3.38
N GLU A 88 -4.22 -10.91 4.36
CA GLU A 88 -4.86 -9.60 4.49
C GLU A 88 -4.07 -8.74 5.49
N ILE A 89 -4.12 -7.42 5.29
CA ILE A 89 -3.57 -6.46 6.24
C ILE A 89 -4.60 -6.30 7.37
N PRO A 90 -4.25 -6.53 8.64
CA PRO A 90 -5.20 -6.38 9.74
C PRO A 90 -5.74 -4.94 9.79
N VAL A 91 -6.98 -4.77 10.28
CA VAL A 91 -7.69 -3.47 10.42
C VAL A 91 -8.15 -2.84 9.10
N ILE A 92 -7.32 -2.83 8.06
CA ILE A 92 -7.59 -2.16 6.78
C ILE A 92 -7.83 -3.13 5.61
N GLY A 93 -7.69 -4.44 5.85
CA GLY A 93 -7.87 -5.50 4.86
C GLY A 93 -9.26 -5.50 4.22
N ALA A 94 -10.31 -5.19 4.98
CA ALA A 94 -11.66 -5.09 4.44
C ALA A 94 -11.81 -4.05 3.31
N VAL A 95 -10.99 -2.99 3.31
CA VAL A 95 -10.95 -2.00 2.22
C VAL A 95 -9.95 -2.41 1.15
N ILE A 96 -8.79 -2.94 1.53
CA ILE A 96 -7.70 -3.21 0.58
C ILE A 96 -7.94 -4.48 -0.22
N THR A 97 -8.37 -5.57 0.42
CA THR A 97 -8.53 -6.89 -0.20
C THR A 97 -9.47 -6.86 -1.40
N PRO A 98 -10.71 -6.32 -1.32
CA PRO A 98 -11.62 -6.34 -2.47
C PRO A 98 -11.08 -5.52 -3.65
N ASN A 99 -10.44 -4.38 -3.36
CA ASN A 99 -9.84 -3.54 -4.38
C ASN A 99 -8.61 -4.21 -5.01
N ALA A 100 -7.82 -4.94 -4.22
CA ALA A 100 -6.65 -5.69 -4.70
C ALA A 100 -7.06 -6.85 -5.60
N GLU A 101 -8.12 -7.58 -5.25
CA GLU A 101 -8.66 -8.64 -6.10
C GLU A 101 -9.23 -8.08 -7.41
N MET A 102 -9.94 -6.95 -7.33
CA MET A 102 -10.46 -6.27 -8.51
C MET A 102 -9.32 -5.80 -9.43
N LEU A 103 -8.24 -5.24 -8.88
CA LEU A 103 -7.10 -4.80 -9.68
C LEU A 103 -6.33 -5.98 -10.27
N ALA A 104 -6.10 -7.05 -9.50
CA ALA A 104 -5.39 -8.25 -9.94
C ALA A 104 -6.15 -9.06 -11.00
N SER A 105 -7.48 -8.93 -11.08
CA SER A 105 -8.31 -9.59 -12.10
C SER A 105 -8.43 -8.80 -13.40
N ARG A 106 -8.12 -7.48 -13.38
CA ARG A 106 -8.24 -6.58 -14.53
C ARG A 106 -6.98 -6.43 -15.37
N VAL A 107 -5.83 -6.85 -14.84
CA VAL A 107 -4.51 -6.82 -15.49
C VAL A 107 -4.06 -8.23 -15.78
#